data_AF-A0A7J6AM18-F1
#
_entry.id   AF-A0A7J6AM18-F1
#
_cell.length_a   1.000
_cell.length_b   1.000
_cell.length_c   1.000
_cell.angle_alpha   90.00
_cell.angle_beta   90.00
_cell.angle_gamma   90.00
#
_symmetry.space_group_name_H-M   'P 1'
#
loop_
_entity.id
_entity.type
_entity.pdbx_description
1 polymer ?
#
loop_
_entity_poly.entity_id
_entity_poly.type
_entity_poly.pdbx_seq_one_letter_code
_entity_poly.pdbx_strand_id
1 'polypeptide(L)'
;MRPRKPNWSTEQKLLLVQLVKARREGLLTGRHSCRETATNRRWAWDEIAEEISNAYPDVPRTGKECERHWFIEQAKARDAMVTQKSPTEHINPVTKLVLEILRLQRKNTEFRDRLEEDSTSCQEEDEQMELQEEYYSLKIKHLKARMLMDL
;
A
#
# COMPACT_ATOMS: atom_id res chain seq x y z
N MET A 1 37.02 14.63 17.97
CA MET A 1 36.02 14.82 16.90
C MET A 1 35.57 13.45 16.43
N ARG A 2 34.28 13.10 16.53
CA ARG A 2 33.80 11.86 15.89
C ARG A 2 33.80 12.09 14.37
N PRO A 3 34.37 11.18 13.56
CA PRO A 3 34.27 11.27 12.11
C PRO A 3 32.80 11.38 11.70
N ARG A 4 32.49 12.27 10.77
CA ARG A 4 31.14 12.36 10.22
C ARG A 4 30.85 11.07 9.46
N LYS A 5 29.65 10.52 9.66
CA LYS A 5 29.19 9.35 8.92
C LYS A 5 29.13 9.68 7.42
N PRO A 6 29.68 8.82 6.54
CA PRO A 6 29.64 9.04 5.10
C PRO A 6 28.20 9.14 4.55
N ASN A 7 28.07 9.92 3.47
CA ASN A 7 26.83 10.01 2.70
C ASN A 7 26.44 8.65 2.10
N TRP A 8 25.17 8.49 1.72
CA TRP A 8 24.67 7.28 1.07
C TRP A 8 25.29 7.12 -0.33
N SER A 9 25.97 6.00 -0.55
CA SER A 9 26.46 5.62 -1.89
C SER A 9 25.29 5.24 -2.80
N THR A 10 25.54 5.16 -4.11
CA THR A 10 24.52 4.73 -5.08
C THR A 10 24.11 3.29 -4.83
N GLU A 11 25.05 2.42 -4.49
CA GLU A 11 24.84 1.00 -4.22
C GLU A 11 24.01 0.80 -2.94
N GLN A 12 24.31 1.54 -1.87
CA GLN A 12 23.49 1.54 -0.65
C GLN A 12 22.04 1.97 -0.93
N LYS A 13 21.84 2.96 -1.80
CA LYS A 13 20.49 3.41 -2.21
C LYS A 13 19.77 2.36 -3.04
N LEU A 14 20.46 1.72 -3.97
CA LEU A 14 19.90 0.64 -4.78
C LEU A 14 19.46 -0.53 -3.90
N LEU A 15 20.32 -0.96 -2.97
CA LEU A 15 19.98 -2.02 -2.03
C LEU A 15 18.77 -1.64 -1.17
N LEU A 16 18.75 -0.42 -0.60
CA LEU A 16 17.59 0.06 0.16
C LEU A 16 16.28 -0.05 -0.64
N VAL A 17 16.27 0.45 -1.87
CA VAL A 17 15.06 0.45 -2.70
C VAL A 17 14.65 -0.98 -3.10
N GLN A 18 15.61 -1.86 -3.37
CA GLN A 18 15.35 -3.27 -3.65
C GLN A 18 14.74 -4.00 -2.45
N LEU A 19 15.24 -3.74 -1.24
CA LEU A 19 14.70 -4.34 -0.02
C LEU A 19 13.30 -3.83 0.31
N VAL A 20 13.03 -2.55 0.09
CA VAL A 20 11.67 -1.98 0.22
C VAL A 20 10.70 -2.62 -0.77
N LYS A 21 11.15 -2.89 -2.01
CA LYS A 21 10.37 -3.62 -3.02
C LYS A 21 10.08 -5.06 -2.59
N ALA A 22 11.09 -5.76 -2.04
CA ALA A 22 10.99 -7.17 -1.67
C ALA A 22 10.11 -7.40 -0.42
N ARG A 23 10.22 -6.55 0.60
CA ARG A 23 9.46 -6.70 1.85
C ARG A 23 8.10 -6.01 1.75
N ARG A 24 7.12 -6.79 1.24
CA ARG A 24 5.69 -6.46 1.12
C ARG A 24 5.41 -4.95 1.16
N GLU A 25 5.51 -4.31 -0.01
CA GLU A 25 5.40 -2.86 -0.21
C GLU A 25 4.29 -2.21 0.64
N GLY A 26 3.12 -2.83 0.78
CA GLY A 26 1.99 -2.31 1.56
C GLY A 26 2.28 -2.02 3.04
N LEU A 27 3.21 -2.75 3.68
CA LEU A 27 3.57 -2.56 5.09
C LEU A 27 4.42 -1.29 5.31
N LEU A 28 5.37 -1.03 4.40
CA LEU A 28 6.35 0.05 4.53
C LEU A 28 5.89 1.36 3.88
N THR A 29 4.90 1.30 2.98
CA THR A 29 4.60 2.42 2.07
C THR A 29 3.11 2.82 1.99
N GLY A 30 2.21 2.07 2.63
CA GLY A 30 0.76 2.32 2.62
C GLY A 30 0.28 3.42 3.59
N ARG A 31 -1.04 3.71 3.61
CA ARG A 31 -1.68 4.55 4.65
C ARG A 31 -1.79 3.76 5.95
N HIS A 32 -1.66 4.44 7.09
CA HIS A 32 -1.58 3.78 8.40
C HIS A 32 -2.61 4.36 9.39
N SER A 33 -3.36 3.49 10.06
CA SER A 33 -4.37 3.89 11.06
C SER A 33 -4.21 3.21 12.43
N CYS A 34 -3.53 2.04 12.54
CA CYS A 34 -3.47 1.29 13.82
C CYS A 34 -2.05 1.10 14.39
N ARG A 35 -1.95 0.97 15.72
CA ARG A 35 -0.67 0.86 16.47
C ARG A 35 0.15 -0.39 16.15
N GLU A 36 -0.51 -1.52 15.87
CA GLU A 36 0.14 -2.79 15.50
C GLU A 36 0.91 -2.66 14.18
N THR A 37 0.32 -1.98 13.19
CA THR A 37 1.02 -1.66 11.92
C THR A 37 2.21 -0.70 12.09
N ALA A 38 2.28 0.05 13.19
CA ALA A 38 3.43 0.93 13.47
C ALA A 38 4.62 0.15 14.03
N THR A 39 4.38 -0.84 14.91
CA THR A 39 5.43 -1.71 15.46
C THR A 39 6.03 -2.59 14.36
N ASN A 40 5.18 -3.23 13.55
CA ASN A 40 5.62 -4.10 12.46
C ASN A 40 6.46 -3.35 11.42
N ARG A 41 6.12 -2.08 11.15
CA ARG A 41 6.90 -1.23 10.26
C ARG A 41 8.27 -0.88 10.83
N ARG A 42 8.35 -0.59 12.13
CA ARG A 42 9.63 -0.33 12.79
C ARG A 42 10.57 -1.52 12.65
N TRP A 43 10.08 -2.73 12.93
CA TRP A 43 10.87 -3.95 12.76
C TRP A 43 11.29 -4.17 11.32
N ALA A 44 10.40 -3.98 10.36
CA ALA A 44 10.75 -4.10 8.95
C ALA A 44 11.87 -3.12 8.54
N TRP A 45 11.84 -1.87 9.02
CA TRP A 45 12.92 -0.93 8.80
C TRP A 45 14.23 -1.34 9.49
N ASP A 46 14.16 -1.84 10.73
CA ASP A 46 15.35 -2.28 11.47
C ASP A 46 16.02 -3.48 10.80
N GLU A 47 15.24 -4.46 10.36
CA GLU A 47 15.75 -5.61 9.60
C GLU A 47 16.30 -5.20 8.22
N ILE A 48 15.74 -4.17 7.53
CA ILE A 48 16.33 -3.63 6.29
C ILE A 48 17.69 -3.00 6.61
N ALA A 49 17.76 -2.26 7.71
CA ALA A 49 18.98 -1.60 8.13
C ALA A 49 20.07 -2.60 8.54
N GLU A 50 19.69 -3.71 9.16
CA GLU A 50 20.59 -4.83 9.45
C GLU A 50 21.19 -5.40 8.16
N GLU A 51 20.36 -5.67 7.16
CA GLU A 51 20.80 -6.22 5.87
C GLU A 51 21.75 -5.26 5.13
N ILE A 52 21.45 -3.96 5.12
CA ILE A 52 22.35 -2.92 4.57
C ILE A 52 23.65 -2.84 5.37
N SER A 53 23.58 -2.92 6.70
CA SER A 53 24.76 -2.85 7.56
C SER A 53 25.66 -4.07 7.42
N ASN A 54 25.08 -5.24 7.17
CA ASN A 54 25.82 -6.47 6.89
C ASN A 54 26.51 -6.40 5.51
N ALA A 55 25.85 -5.81 4.52
CA ALA A 55 26.44 -5.61 3.19
C ALA A 55 27.52 -4.50 3.17
N TYR A 56 27.41 -3.49 4.04
CA TYR A 56 28.33 -2.35 4.12
C TYR A 56 28.78 -2.07 5.56
N PRO A 57 29.63 -2.93 6.16
CA PRO A 57 29.99 -2.85 7.58
C PRO A 57 30.72 -1.56 7.98
N ASP A 58 31.43 -0.93 7.05
CA ASP A 58 32.17 0.31 7.29
C ASP A 58 31.24 1.51 7.56
N VAL A 59 30.00 1.45 7.07
CA VAL A 59 29.01 2.52 7.19
C VAL A 59 27.63 1.90 7.52
N PRO A 60 27.46 1.35 8.73
CA PRO A 60 26.21 0.69 9.12
C PRO A 60 25.08 1.70 9.16
N ARG A 61 23.86 1.29 8.82
CA ARG A 61 22.65 2.14 8.82
C ARG A 61 21.67 1.68 9.91
N THR A 62 20.80 2.58 10.32
CA THR A 62 19.70 2.30 11.26
C THR A 62 18.36 2.30 10.54
N GLY A 63 17.32 1.68 11.13
CA GLY A 63 15.98 1.64 10.54
C GLY A 63 15.44 3.05 10.25
N LYS A 64 15.61 3.99 11.19
CA LYS A 64 15.22 5.41 10.99
C LYS A 64 15.96 6.09 9.85
N GLU A 65 17.24 5.78 9.65
CA GLU A 65 18.01 6.34 8.53
C GLU A 65 17.50 5.79 7.20
N CYS A 66 17.19 4.49 7.14
CA CYS A 66 16.63 3.83 5.97
C CYS A 66 15.24 4.40 5.61
N GLU A 67 14.36 4.51 6.61
CA GLU A 67 13.02 5.10 6.46
C GLU A 67 13.09 6.54 5.93
N ARG A 68 13.93 7.38 6.57
CA ARG A 68 14.13 8.77 6.12
C ARG A 68 14.65 8.82 4.69
N HIS A 69 15.61 7.97 4.34
CA HIS A 69 16.22 7.98 3.02
C HIS A 69 15.25 7.50 1.94
N TRP A 70 14.41 6.51 2.25
CA TRP A 70 13.32 6.07 1.37
C TRP A 70 12.40 7.23 0.97
N PHE A 71 11.93 8.03 1.93
CA PHE A 71 11.06 9.17 1.62
C PHE A 71 11.75 10.26 0.79
N ILE A 72 13.05 10.46 0.97
CA ILE A 72 13.85 11.38 0.15
C ILE A 72 13.88 10.90 -1.30
N GLU A 73 14.20 9.63 -1.53
CA GLU A 73 14.25 9.07 -2.89
C GLU A 73 12.85 9.02 -3.52
N GLN A 74 11.81 8.81 -2.71
CA GLN A 74 10.42 8.88 -3.15
C GLN A 74 10.02 10.29 -3.62
N ALA A 75 10.43 11.34 -2.90
CA ALA A 75 10.20 12.73 -3.31
C ALA A 75 10.92 13.04 -4.63
N LYS A 76 12.21 12.69 -4.74
CA LYS A 76 12.99 12.88 -5.98
C LYS A 76 12.37 12.15 -7.17
N ALA A 77 11.85 10.94 -6.96
CA ALA A 77 11.21 10.19 -8.02
C ALA A 77 9.92 10.86 -8.50
N ARG A 78 9.09 11.38 -7.59
CA ARG A 78 7.91 12.15 -7.95
C ARG A 78 8.25 13.44 -8.70
N ASP A 79 9.27 14.17 -8.25
CA ASP A 79 9.73 15.37 -8.94
C ASP A 79 10.23 15.06 -10.35
N ALA A 80 10.95 13.93 -10.53
CA ALA A 80 11.37 13.46 -11.83
C ALA A 80 10.18 13.14 -12.77
N MET A 81 9.07 12.60 -12.25
CA MET A 81 7.86 12.36 -13.08
C MET A 81 7.25 13.65 -13.63
N VAL A 82 7.28 14.73 -12.84
CA VAL A 82 6.69 16.03 -13.23
C VAL A 82 7.63 16.80 -14.16
N THR A 83 8.94 16.67 -13.95
CA THR A 83 9.95 17.48 -14.65
C THR A 83 10.40 16.84 -15.98
N GLN A 84 10.15 15.55 -16.20
CA GLN A 84 10.52 14.89 -17.45
C GLN A 84 9.77 15.48 -18.65
N LYS A 85 10.50 16.19 -19.50
CA LYS A 85 9.99 16.79 -20.73
C LYS A 85 10.16 15.89 -21.95
N SER A 86 11.01 14.87 -21.89
CA SER A 86 11.24 13.94 -23.00
C SER A 86 11.49 12.49 -22.56
N PRO A 87 11.10 11.49 -23.38
CA PRO A 87 11.33 10.06 -23.09
C PRO A 87 12.80 9.65 -23.04
N THR A 88 13.70 10.49 -23.55
CA THR A 88 15.13 10.21 -23.74
C THR A 88 16.02 10.65 -22.57
N GLU A 89 15.47 11.33 -21.56
CA GLU A 89 16.24 11.74 -20.39
C GLU A 89 16.69 10.53 -19.56
N HIS A 90 17.99 10.45 -19.30
CA HIS A 90 18.60 9.35 -18.54
C HIS A 90 18.15 9.38 -17.07
N ILE A 91 17.16 8.55 -16.73
CA ILE A 91 16.68 8.39 -15.35
C ILE A 91 17.71 7.62 -14.52
N ASN A 92 18.06 8.14 -13.34
CA ASN A 92 18.91 7.44 -12.38
C ASN A 92 18.30 6.06 -12.02
N PRO A 93 19.10 4.97 -11.97
CA PRO A 93 18.58 3.63 -11.67
C PRO A 93 17.83 3.53 -10.32
N VAL A 94 18.24 4.28 -9.30
CA VAL A 94 17.52 4.37 -8.01
C VAL A 94 16.12 4.95 -8.24
N THR A 95 16.05 6.08 -8.93
CA THR A 95 14.79 6.73 -9.29
C THR A 95 13.89 5.80 -10.11
N LYS A 96 14.45 5.07 -11.08
CA LYS A 96 13.71 4.12 -11.92
C LYS A 96 13.03 3.02 -11.09
N LEU A 97 13.74 2.46 -10.11
CA LEU A 97 13.17 1.45 -9.21
C LEU A 97 12.11 2.03 -8.28
N VAL A 98 12.35 3.23 -7.72
CA VAL A 98 11.35 3.90 -6.87
C VAL A 98 10.06 4.17 -7.66
N LEU A 99 10.16 4.61 -8.92
CA LEU A 99 9.02 4.79 -9.80
C LEU A 99 8.26 3.49 -10.07
N GLU A 100 8.98 2.38 -10.22
CA GLU A 100 8.38 1.06 -10.38
C GLU A 100 7.55 0.68 -9.15
N ILE A 101 8.11 0.84 -7.95
CA ILE A 101 7.42 0.58 -6.69
C ILE A 101 6.16 1.46 -6.55
N LEU A 102 6.28 2.76 -6.84
CA LEU A 102 5.13 3.69 -6.78
C LEU A 102 4.00 3.28 -7.76
N ARG A 103 4.35 2.77 -8.95
CA ARG A 103 3.36 2.26 -9.92
C ARG A 103 2.69 0.97 -9.45
N LEU A 104 3.45 0.06 -8.85
CA LEU A 104 2.93 -1.19 -8.28
C LEU A 104 1.95 -0.89 -7.12
N GLN A 105 2.29 0.05 -6.25
CA GLN A 105 1.41 0.52 -5.16
C GLN A 105 0.08 1.07 -5.67
N ARG A 106 0.12 1.90 -6.72
CA ARG A 106 -1.10 2.45 -7.33
C ARG A 106 -1.99 1.33 -7.85
N LYS A 107 -1.44 0.41 -8.66
CA LYS A 107 -2.18 -0.73 -9.19
C LYS A 107 -2.78 -1.60 -8.07
N ASN A 108 -2.01 -1.89 -7.02
CA ASN A 108 -2.50 -2.68 -5.88
C ASN A 108 -3.64 -1.98 -5.14
N THR A 109 -3.60 -0.65 -5.03
CA THR A 109 -4.69 0.14 -4.44
C THR A 109 -5.93 0.05 -5.33
N GLU A 110 -5.80 0.29 -6.63
CA GLU A 110 -6.89 0.15 -7.61
C GLU A 110 -7.48 -1.27 -7.66
N PHE A 111 -6.69 -2.31 -7.41
CA PHE A 111 -7.18 -3.69 -7.30
C PHE A 111 -7.96 -3.94 -6.01
N ARG A 112 -7.48 -3.41 -4.88
CA ARG A 112 -8.18 -3.56 -3.60
C ARG A 112 -9.50 -2.79 -3.61
N ASP A 113 -9.49 -1.56 -4.10
CA ASP A 113 -10.68 -0.71 -4.12
C ASP A 113 -11.77 -1.35 -5.01
N ARG A 114 -11.41 -1.94 -6.17
CA ARG A 114 -12.34 -2.74 -6.99
C ARG A 114 -12.90 -3.98 -6.29
N LEU A 115 -12.07 -4.68 -5.52
CA LEU A 115 -12.52 -5.85 -4.77
C LEU A 115 -13.49 -5.45 -3.64
N GLU A 116 -13.24 -4.32 -2.98
CA GLU A 116 -14.14 -3.76 -1.96
C GLU A 116 -15.48 -3.36 -2.60
N GLU A 117 -15.45 -2.67 -3.75
CA GLU A 117 -16.66 -2.32 -4.52
C GLU A 117 -17.46 -3.56 -4.95
N ASP A 118 -16.79 -4.57 -5.53
CA ASP A 118 -17.43 -5.84 -5.92
C ASP A 118 -18.05 -6.57 -4.72
N SER A 119 -17.36 -6.56 -3.57
CA SER A 119 -17.86 -7.21 -2.34
C SER A 119 -19.09 -6.49 -1.77
N THR A 120 -19.08 -5.15 -1.78
CA THR A 120 -20.25 -4.36 -1.35
C THR A 120 -21.44 -4.50 -2.30
N SER A 121 -21.18 -4.56 -3.62
CA SER A 121 -22.24 -4.76 -4.61
C SER A 121 -22.96 -6.10 -4.41
N CYS A 122 -22.23 -7.19 -4.16
CA CYS A 122 -22.85 -8.48 -3.89
C CYS A 122 -23.68 -8.48 -2.60
N GLN A 123 -23.21 -7.78 -1.56
CA GLN A 123 -23.94 -7.67 -0.28
C GLN A 123 -25.24 -6.88 -0.42
N GLU A 124 -25.21 -5.77 -1.17
CA GLU A 124 -26.40 -4.96 -1.44
C GLU A 124 -27.45 -5.72 -2.26
N GLU A 125 -27.01 -6.54 -3.22
CA GLU A 125 -27.90 -7.42 -4.00
C GLU A 125 -28.56 -8.50 -3.13
N ASP A 126 -27.82 -9.10 -2.20
CA ASP A 126 -28.34 -10.09 -1.25
C ASP A 126 -29.36 -9.47 -0.27
N GLU A 127 -29.07 -8.29 0.29
CA GLU A 127 -29.99 -7.57 1.19
C GLU A 127 -31.29 -7.16 0.46
N GLN A 128 -31.17 -6.68 -0.79
CA GLN A 128 -32.33 -6.30 -1.58
C GLN A 128 -33.22 -7.52 -1.90
N MET A 129 -32.62 -8.67 -2.17
CA MET A 129 -33.33 -9.92 -2.41
C MET A 129 -34.07 -10.42 -1.17
N GLU A 130 -33.45 -10.36 0.01
CA GLU A 130 -34.06 -10.76 1.28
C GLU A 130 -35.28 -9.88 1.65
N LEU A 131 -35.16 -8.56 1.48
CA LEU A 131 -36.27 -7.62 1.69
C LEU A 131 -37.43 -7.88 0.73
N GLN A 132 -37.12 -8.25 -0.51
CA GLN A 132 -38.13 -8.57 -1.52
C GLN A 132 -38.90 -9.85 -1.16
N GLU A 133 -38.20 -10.89 -0.67
CA GLU A 133 -38.85 -12.11 -0.17
C GLU A 133 -39.75 -11.84 1.04
N GLU A 134 -39.28 -11.04 2.01
CA GLU A 134 -40.07 -10.67 3.19
C GLU A 134 -41.34 -9.90 2.80
N TYR A 135 -41.21 -8.92 1.89
CA TYR A 135 -42.33 -8.17 1.36
C TYR A 135 -43.40 -9.07 0.72
N TYR A 136 -43.00 -9.99 -0.16
CA TYR A 136 -43.93 -10.90 -0.81
C TYR A 136 -44.59 -11.85 0.19
N SER A 137 -43.82 -12.39 1.14
CA SER A 137 -44.34 -13.23 2.22
C SER A 137 -45.43 -12.51 3.03
N LEU A 138 -45.16 -11.26 3.42
CA LEU A 138 -46.11 -10.44 4.17
C LEU A 138 -47.35 -10.11 3.35
N LYS A 139 -47.19 -9.79 2.06
CA LYS A 139 -48.30 -9.51 1.15
C LYS A 139 -49.21 -10.72 0.96
N ILE A 140 -48.63 -11.92 0.82
CA ILE A 140 -49.39 -13.17 0.75
C ILE A 140 -50.17 -13.41 2.04
N LYS A 141 -49.55 -13.23 3.21
CA LYS A 141 -50.24 -13.36 4.52
C LYS A 141 -51.44 -12.41 4.62
N HIS A 142 -51.25 -11.14 4.23
CA HIS A 142 -52.32 -10.14 4.27
C HIS A 142 -53.47 -10.49 3.31
N LEU A 143 -53.16 -10.91 2.07
CA LEU A 143 -54.18 -11.33 1.11
C LEU A 143 -54.98 -12.54 1.62
N LYS A 144 -54.31 -13.54 2.19
CA LYS A 144 -54.97 -14.71 2.80
C LYS A 144 -55.88 -14.32 3.96
N ALA A 145 -55.41 -13.45 4.85
CA ALA A 145 -56.21 -12.98 5.98
C ALA A 145 -57.45 -12.21 5.53
N ARG A 146 -57.32 -11.37 4.48
CA ARG A 146 -58.44 -10.63 3.90
C ARG A 146 -59.48 -11.57 3.29
N MET A 147 -59.05 -12.57 2.52
CA MET A 147 -59.95 -13.58 1.94
C MET A 147 -60.69 -14.42 3.00
N LEU A 148 -60.07 -14.64 4.16
CA LEU A 148 -60.69 -15.37 5.28
C LEU A 148 -61.71 -14.52 6.06
N MET A 149 -61.63 -13.19 6.00
CA MET A 149 -62.60 -12.29 6.63
C MET A 149 -63.82 -12.00 5.75
N ASP A 150 -63.73 -12.26 4.45
CA ASP A 150 -64.81 -12.08 3.46
C ASP A 150 -65.67 -13.36 3.26
N LEU A 151 -65.50 -14.40 4.09
CA LEU A 151 -66.25 -15.67 4.15
C LEU A 151 -67.08 -15.77 5.43
#